data_AF-A0AA90TKH1-F1
#
_entry.id   AF-A0AA90TKH1-F1
#
_cell.length_a   1.000
_cell.length_b   1.000
_cell.length_c   1.000
_cell.angle_alpha   90.00
_cell.angle_beta   90.00
_cell.angle_gamma   90.00
#
_symmetry.space_group_name_H-M   'P 1'
#
loop_
_entity.id
_entity.type
_entity.pdbx_description
1 polymer ?
#
loop_
_entity_poly.entity_id
_entity_poly.type
_entity_poly.pdbx_seq_one_letter_code
_entity_poly.pdbx_strand_id
1 'polypeptide(L)'
;MTNDERWLFFVKDEFDARGAGGGDFYYLLQTMLKEEEQTFPQLVFDASSGCGCTVHEGLSYSLDQDWDCPDLFDEVVFFIGDIESSKLSIGEYVDLIKASSDAYCFYFQSDLGAVMKNVERLICRYKK
;
A
#
# COMPACT_ATOMS: atom_id res chain seq x y z
N MET A 1 13.77 8.84 -11.76
CA MET A 1 13.67 7.94 -10.60
C MET A 1 13.37 6.57 -11.14
N THR A 2 14.01 5.51 -10.68
CA THR A 2 13.90 4.20 -11.32
C THR A 2 12.66 3.47 -10.78
N ASN A 3 11.53 3.58 -11.47
CA ASN A 3 10.31 2.81 -11.20
C ASN A 3 10.47 1.37 -11.72
N ASP A 4 11.48 0.67 -11.22
CA ASP A 4 11.69 -0.73 -11.54
C ASP A 4 10.63 -1.56 -10.80
N GLU A 5 9.63 -2.07 -11.52
CA GLU A 5 8.55 -2.88 -10.95
C GLU A 5 8.96 -4.33 -10.67
N ARG A 6 10.20 -4.74 -10.99
CA ARG A 6 10.63 -6.15 -10.84
C ARG A 6 10.50 -6.68 -9.42
N TRP A 7 10.70 -5.85 -8.40
CA TRP A 7 10.54 -6.24 -7.00
C TRP A 7 9.08 -6.61 -6.69
N LEU A 8 8.11 -5.96 -7.33
CA LEU A 8 6.67 -6.17 -7.08
C LEU A 8 6.25 -7.58 -7.51
N PHE A 9 6.85 -8.11 -8.58
CA PHE A 9 6.60 -9.48 -9.03
C PHE A 9 6.90 -10.54 -7.95
N PHE A 10 7.90 -10.32 -7.08
CA PHE A 10 8.27 -11.29 -6.05
C PHE A 10 7.25 -11.42 -4.92
N VAL A 11 6.39 -10.42 -4.77
CA VAL A 11 5.33 -10.44 -3.75
C VAL A 11 3.97 -10.76 -4.34
N LYS A 12 3.86 -11.00 -5.66
CA LYS A 12 2.58 -11.25 -6.31
C LYS A 12 1.76 -12.37 -5.66
N ASP A 13 2.41 -13.48 -5.32
CA ASP A 13 1.73 -14.62 -4.69
C ASP A 13 1.15 -14.27 -3.31
N GLU A 14 1.81 -13.38 -2.54
CA GLU A 14 1.31 -12.89 -1.25
C GLU A 14 0.06 -12.01 -1.42
N PHE A 15 0.01 -11.18 -2.47
CA PHE A 15 -1.18 -10.40 -2.80
C PHE A 15 -2.31 -11.31 -3.27
N ASP A 16 -2.05 -12.24 -4.19
CA ASP A 16 -3.06 -13.17 -4.69
C ASP A 16 -3.68 -14.02 -3.57
N ALA A 17 -2.90 -14.34 -2.52
CA ALA A 17 -3.37 -15.04 -1.34
C ALA A 17 -4.41 -14.27 -0.49
N ARG A 18 -4.51 -12.93 -0.64
CA ARG A 18 -5.51 -12.08 0.02
C ARG A 18 -6.76 -11.83 -0.84
N GLY A 19 -6.95 -12.61 -1.90
CA GLY A 19 -8.13 -12.55 -2.75
C GLY A 19 -8.27 -11.23 -3.51
N ALA A 20 -9.51 -10.76 -3.71
CA ALA A 20 -9.78 -9.56 -4.49
C ALA A 20 -9.09 -8.30 -3.93
N GLY A 21 -9.07 -8.13 -2.60
CA GLY A 21 -8.37 -7.02 -1.94
C GLY A 21 -6.88 -6.98 -2.24
N GLY A 22 -6.23 -8.14 -2.24
CA GLY A 22 -4.84 -8.24 -2.65
C GLY A 22 -4.66 -7.99 -4.15
N GLY A 23 -5.52 -8.55 -5.00
CA GLY A 23 -5.48 -8.29 -6.45
C GLY A 23 -5.58 -6.80 -6.80
N ASP A 24 -6.53 -6.10 -6.18
CA ASP A 24 -6.76 -4.66 -6.39
C ASP A 24 -5.59 -3.83 -5.86
N PHE A 25 -5.03 -4.20 -4.70
CA PHE A 25 -3.87 -3.49 -4.16
C PHE A 25 -2.63 -3.68 -5.04
N TYR A 26 -2.40 -4.90 -5.55
CA TYR A 26 -1.31 -5.17 -6.49
C TYR A 26 -1.46 -4.34 -7.76
N TYR A 27 -2.67 -4.31 -8.32
CA TYR A 27 -3.00 -3.50 -9.50
C TYR A 27 -2.74 -2.01 -9.27
N LEU A 28 -3.12 -1.49 -8.10
CA LEU A 28 -2.88 -0.11 -7.71
C LEU A 28 -1.39 0.20 -7.64
N LEU A 29 -0.58 -0.63 -6.97
CA LEU A 29 0.87 -0.43 -6.89
C LEU A 29 1.53 -0.49 -8.26
N GLN A 30 1.12 -1.43 -9.11
CA GLN A 30 1.65 -1.55 -10.46
C GLN A 30 1.33 -0.30 -11.30
N THR A 31 0.09 0.16 -11.25
CA THR A 31 -0.34 1.35 -11.99
C THR A 31 0.35 2.61 -11.47
N MET A 32 0.45 2.78 -10.15
CA MET A 32 1.18 3.88 -9.52
C MET A 32 2.64 3.97 -10.01
N LEU A 33 3.35 2.85 -10.08
CA LEU A 33 4.73 2.82 -10.57
C LEU A 33 4.82 3.12 -12.07
N LYS A 34 3.87 2.60 -12.86
CA LYS A 34 3.84 2.78 -14.32
C LYS A 34 3.51 4.21 -14.74
N GLU A 35 2.61 4.86 -14.02
CA GLU A 35 2.20 6.25 -14.28
C GLU A 35 3.11 7.28 -13.61
N GLU A 36 4.03 6.81 -12.75
CA GLU A 36 4.97 7.63 -12.01
C GLU A 36 4.32 8.65 -11.06
N GLU A 37 3.07 8.41 -10.68
CA GLU A 37 2.29 9.29 -9.79
C GLU A 37 2.93 9.41 -8.40
N GLN A 38 3.45 8.30 -7.87
CA GLN A 38 4.08 8.26 -6.56
C GLN A 38 5.15 7.16 -6.50
N THR A 39 6.19 7.38 -5.70
CA THR A 39 7.20 6.35 -5.44
C THR A 39 6.75 5.43 -4.31
N PHE A 40 7.18 4.17 -4.35
CA PHE A 40 6.84 3.22 -3.28
C PHE A 40 7.29 3.68 -1.87
N PRO A 41 8.50 4.23 -1.65
CA PRO A 41 8.87 4.78 -0.35
C PRO A 41 7.95 5.91 0.15
N GLN A 42 7.48 6.76 -0.76
CA GLN A 42 6.53 7.82 -0.43
C GLN A 42 5.18 7.22 -0.01
N LEU A 43 4.71 6.18 -0.71
CA LEU A 43 3.48 5.46 -0.33
C LEU A 43 3.59 4.87 1.08
N VAL A 44 4.71 4.24 1.42
CA VAL A 44 4.94 3.69 2.77
C VAL A 44 4.98 4.80 3.82
N PHE A 45 5.56 5.96 3.50
CA PHE A 45 5.57 7.12 4.40
C PHE A 45 4.16 7.66 4.66
N ASP A 46 3.36 7.84 3.61
CA ASP A 46 1.99 8.35 3.71
C ASP A 46 1.10 7.36 4.46
N ALA A 47 1.19 6.07 4.13
CA ALA A 47 0.52 5.00 4.85
C ALA A 47 0.87 4.98 6.35
N SER A 48 2.14 5.20 6.70
CA SER A 48 2.58 5.28 8.11
C SER A 48 1.98 6.47 8.86
N SER A 49 1.49 7.46 8.14
CA SER A 49 0.79 8.64 8.67
C SER A 49 -0.73 8.50 8.64
N GLY A 50 -1.24 7.37 8.11
CA GLY A 50 -2.66 7.06 8.00
C GLY A 50 -3.34 7.65 6.76
N CYS A 51 -2.57 8.05 5.74
CA CYS A 51 -3.07 8.54 4.47
C CYS A 51 -2.99 7.43 3.42
N GLY A 52 -4.07 7.22 2.68
CA GLY A 52 -4.14 6.30 1.56
C GLY A 52 -3.43 6.83 0.32
N CYS A 53 -3.74 6.24 -0.83
CA CYS A 53 -3.14 6.62 -2.11
C CYS A 53 -4.23 6.75 -3.17
N THR A 54 -4.14 7.82 -3.95
CA THR A 54 -4.92 8.02 -5.18
C THR A 54 -3.93 8.10 -6.33
N VAL A 55 -4.00 7.15 -7.25
CA VAL A 55 -3.15 7.15 -8.45
C VAL A 55 -3.76 8.11 -9.47
N HIS A 56 -5.04 7.95 -9.76
CA HIS A 56 -5.83 8.85 -10.59
C HIS A 56 -7.31 8.74 -10.20
N GLU A 57 -8.17 9.52 -10.86
CA GLU A 57 -9.61 9.40 -10.67
C GLU A 57 -10.07 7.96 -10.95
N GLY A 58 -10.73 7.35 -9.97
CA GLY A 58 -11.17 5.96 -10.04
C GLY A 58 -10.09 4.91 -9.81
N LEU A 59 -8.94 5.25 -9.22
CA LEU A 59 -8.01 4.25 -8.70
C LEU A 59 -7.36 4.73 -7.39
N SER A 60 -7.92 4.26 -6.27
CA SER A 60 -7.45 4.69 -4.94
C SER A 60 -7.75 3.67 -3.85
N TYR A 61 -7.15 3.91 -2.68
CA TYR A 61 -7.60 3.36 -1.41
C TYR A 61 -7.50 4.43 -0.33
N SER A 62 -8.31 4.30 0.73
CA SER A 62 -8.30 5.20 1.87
C SER A 62 -7.81 4.52 3.14
N LEU A 63 -7.17 5.31 4.00
CA LEU A 63 -6.82 4.95 5.37
C LEU A 63 -7.51 5.89 6.35
N ASP A 64 -7.29 5.68 7.65
CA ASP A 64 -8.06 6.33 8.70
C ASP A 64 -8.01 7.88 8.69
N GLN A 65 -6.93 8.52 8.22
CA GLN A 65 -6.87 9.98 8.14
C GLN A 65 -7.62 10.56 6.93
N ASP A 66 -8.01 9.72 5.98
CA ASP A 66 -8.83 10.14 4.84
C ASP A 66 -10.32 10.15 5.20
N TRP A 67 -10.70 9.61 6.36
CA TRP A 67 -12.07 9.51 6.82
C TRP A 67 -12.44 10.72 7.69
N ASP A 68 -13.69 11.21 7.55
CA ASP A 68 -14.23 12.28 8.41
C ASP A 68 -14.18 11.92 9.91
N CYS A 69 -14.27 10.62 10.22
CA CYS A 69 -14.15 10.09 11.57
C CYS A 69 -13.15 8.92 11.59
N PRO A 70 -11.86 9.19 11.88
CA PRO A 70 -10.81 8.16 11.91
C PRO A 70 -11.08 7.02 12.88
N ASP A 71 -11.82 7.27 13.96
CA ASP A 71 -12.17 6.26 14.97
C ASP A 71 -13.10 5.15 14.42
N LEU A 72 -13.77 5.38 13.29
CA LEU A 72 -14.64 4.42 12.63
C LEU A 72 -13.89 3.54 11.62
N PHE A 73 -12.59 3.77 11.41
CA PHE A 73 -11.79 2.99 10.47
C PHE A 73 -11.55 1.55 10.98
N ASP A 74 -12.05 0.58 10.22
CA ASP A 74 -11.96 -0.84 10.51
C ASP A 74 -11.44 -1.70 9.34
N GLU A 75 -11.43 -1.17 8.12
CA GLU A 75 -10.98 -1.86 6.90
C GLU A 75 -10.39 -0.89 5.86
N VAL A 76 -9.50 -1.41 5.02
CA VAL A 76 -8.95 -0.68 3.87
C VAL A 76 -9.82 -0.95 2.67
N VAL A 77 -10.42 0.10 2.12
CA VAL A 77 -11.35 0.02 0.99
C VAL A 77 -10.66 0.48 -0.29
N PHE A 78 -10.75 -0.34 -1.34
CA PHE A 78 -10.20 -0.05 -2.66
C PHE A 78 -11.30 0.39 -3.62
N PHE A 79 -11.00 1.43 -4.40
CA PHE A 79 -11.89 2.00 -5.41
C PHE A 79 -11.25 1.80 -6.79
N ILE A 80 -11.99 1.13 -7.68
CA ILE A 80 -11.61 0.94 -9.08
C ILE A 80 -12.79 1.37 -9.96
N GLY A 81 -12.56 2.37 -10.80
CA GLY A 81 -13.62 3.15 -11.43
C GLY A 81 -14.41 3.95 -10.39
N ASP A 82 -15.72 4.06 -10.58
CA ASP A 82 -16.60 4.89 -9.75
C ASP A 82 -17.19 4.15 -8.54
N ILE A 83 -16.71 2.93 -8.24
CA ILE A 83 -17.29 2.07 -7.21
C ILE A 83 -16.22 1.52 -6.26
N GLU A 84 -16.66 1.21 -5.05
CA GLU A 84 -15.96 0.29 -4.15
C GLU A 84 -15.79 -1.06 -4.85
N SER A 85 -14.55 -1.51 -4.97
CA SER A 85 -14.20 -2.77 -5.64
C SER A 85 -14.04 -3.90 -4.65
N SER A 86 -13.18 -3.71 -3.65
CA SER A 86 -12.83 -4.73 -2.67
C SER A 86 -12.26 -4.13 -1.40
N LYS A 87 -11.96 -4.99 -0.43
CA LYS A 87 -11.50 -4.60 0.90
C LYS A 87 -10.40 -5.53 1.40
N LEU A 88 -9.56 -4.99 2.28
CA LEU A 88 -8.65 -5.74 3.12
C LEU A 88 -8.91 -5.40 4.58
N SER A 89 -8.80 -6.39 5.47
CA SER A 89 -8.65 -6.06 6.88
C SER A 89 -7.35 -5.28 7.09
N ILE A 90 -7.32 -4.46 8.14
CA ILE A 90 -6.14 -3.64 8.48
C ILE A 90 -4.89 -4.51 8.63
N GLY A 91 -5.02 -5.69 9.23
CA GLY A 91 -3.90 -6.63 9.39
C GLY A 91 -3.37 -7.14 8.06
N GLU A 92 -4.25 -7.49 7.12
CA GLU A 92 -3.83 -7.94 5.79
C GLU A 92 -3.12 -6.83 5.01
N TYR A 93 -3.63 -5.60 5.08
CA TYR A 93 -2.97 -4.45 4.46
C TYR A 93 -1.57 -4.20 5.04
N VAL A 94 -1.42 -4.23 6.37
CA VAL A 94 -0.12 -4.03 7.03
C VAL A 94 0.86 -5.14 6.64
N ASP A 95 0.42 -6.40 6.57
CA ASP A 95 1.24 -7.51 6.12
C ASP A 95 1.74 -7.30 4.68
N LEU A 96 0.86 -6.86 3.77
CA LEU A 96 1.21 -6.63 2.37
C LEU A 96 2.16 -5.45 2.19
N ILE A 97 1.98 -4.35 2.94
CA ILE A 97 2.95 -3.23 2.93
C ILE A 97 4.32 -3.71 3.40
N LYS A 98 4.36 -4.51 4.48
CA LYS A 98 5.60 -5.04 5.01
C LYS A 98 6.30 -5.96 4.00
N ALA A 99 5.59 -6.94 3.44
CA ALA A 99 6.13 -7.86 2.44
C ALA A 99 6.66 -7.10 1.21
N SER A 100 5.90 -6.12 0.73
CA SER A 100 6.30 -5.24 -0.36
C SER A 100 7.55 -4.43 -0.03
N SER A 101 7.65 -3.92 1.19
CA SER A 101 8.81 -3.17 1.67
C SER A 101 10.05 -4.02 1.79
N ASP A 102 9.93 -5.25 2.30
CA ASP A 102 11.03 -6.21 2.36
C ASP A 102 11.56 -6.53 0.95
N ALA A 103 10.65 -6.77 -0.01
CA ALA A 103 11.01 -7.02 -1.40
C ALA A 103 11.62 -5.79 -2.08
N TYR A 104 11.04 -4.61 -1.89
CA TYR A 104 11.57 -3.35 -2.41
C TYR A 104 13.00 -3.08 -1.91
N CYS A 105 13.22 -3.18 -0.60
CA CYS A 105 14.52 -2.89 0.01
C CYS A 105 15.60 -3.93 -0.31
N PHE A 106 15.22 -5.16 -0.68
CA PHE A 106 16.17 -6.13 -1.23
C PHE A 106 16.82 -5.63 -2.53
N TYR A 107 16.05 -4.95 -3.38
CA TYR A 107 16.52 -4.34 -4.63
C TYR A 107 17.19 -2.97 -4.41
N PHE A 108 16.63 -2.16 -3.51
CA PHE A 108 17.04 -0.78 -3.26
C PHE A 108 17.58 -0.60 -1.84
N GLN A 109 18.76 -1.14 -1.59
CA GLN A 109 19.37 -1.14 -0.26
C GLN A 109 19.63 0.27 0.32
N SER A 110 19.75 1.30 -0.54
CA SER A 110 19.91 2.70 -0.10
C SER A 110 18.72 3.19 0.74
N ASP A 111 17.53 2.65 0.49
CA ASP A 111 16.28 3.17 1.03
C ASP A 111 15.82 2.35 2.25
N LEU A 112 16.49 1.23 2.54
CA LEU A 112 16.16 0.27 3.60
C LEU A 112 15.85 0.95 4.95
N GLY A 113 16.75 1.81 5.43
CA GLY A 113 16.60 2.44 6.74
C GLY A 113 15.38 3.36 6.82
N ALA A 114 15.09 4.10 5.76
CA ALA A 114 13.96 5.03 5.73
C ALA A 114 12.62 4.29 5.57
N VAL A 115 12.55 3.33 4.64
CA VAL A 115 11.34 2.54 4.38
C VAL A 115 10.98 1.70 5.60
N MET A 116 11.93 0.94 6.16
CA MET A 116 11.62 0.05 7.30
C MET A 116 11.23 0.81 8.56
N LYS A 117 11.79 2.01 8.78
CA LYS A 117 11.33 2.90 9.86
C LYS A 117 9.87 3.30 9.69
N ASN A 118 9.42 3.57 8.46
CA ASN A 118 8.01 3.90 8.19
C ASN A 118 7.12 2.66 8.29
N VAL A 119 7.60 1.46 7.91
CA VAL A 119 6.89 0.20 8.15
C VAL A 119 6.66 -0.03 9.65
N GLU A 120 7.68 0.19 10.50
CA GLU A 120 7.53 0.09 11.95
C GLU A 120 6.48 1.07 12.49
N ARG A 121 6.49 2.32 11.99
CA ARG A 121 5.48 3.34 12.34
C ARG A 121 4.07 2.91 11.92
N LEU A 122 3.92 2.38 10.71
CA LEU A 122 2.66 1.83 10.19
C LEU A 122 2.15 0.70 11.08
N ILE A 123 3.00 -0.27 11.41
CA ILE A 123 2.66 -1.37 12.30
C ILE A 123 2.21 -0.82 13.65
N CYS A 124 2.99 0.09 14.27
CA CYS A 124 2.62 0.69 15.55
C CYS A 124 1.29 1.44 15.51
N ARG A 125 0.97 2.12 14.41
CA ARG A 125 -0.29 2.84 14.22
C ARG A 125 -1.49 1.91 14.26
N TYR A 126 -1.38 0.77 13.58
CA TYR A 126 -2.47 -0.18 13.40
C TYR A 126 -2.41 -1.39 14.32
N LYS A 127 -1.48 -1.38 15.28
CA LYS A 127 -1.38 -2.39 16.34
C LYS A 127 -2.49 -2.13 17.36
N LYS A 128 -3.66 -2.72 17.12
CA LYS A 128 -4.71 -2.89 18.13
C LYS A 128 -4.41 -4.12 19.00
#